data_AF-A0A935EJ21-F1
#
_entry.id   AF-A0A935EJ21-F1
#
_cell.length_a   1.000
_cell.length_b   1.000
_cell.length_c   1.000
_cell.angle_alpha   90.00
_cell.angle_beta   90.00
_cell.angle_gamma   90.00
#
_symmetry.space_group_name_H-M   'P 1'
#
loop_
_entity.id
_entity.type
_entity.pdbx_description
1 polymer ?
#
loop_
_entity_poly.entity_id
_entity_poly.type
_entity_poly.pdbx_seq_one_letter_code
_entity_poly.pdbx_strand_id
1 'polypeptide(L)'
;MLNAPILNREDLAAEVKRRRESGGKIILANGCFDLLHVGHIRYLTAAKEIGGTLVVGLNSDRQAHLLKGDGRPFMPEQERAELIAALKCVDLVTIFEEPTVEQLIRTIRPDFHAKGTDYTTDSVPERDIVRECGGQVVITGDPKDHSSTELIERGRGTARGESGRSTRTPFPLLLKKMWNARNKTDLMIEVWEKLDCESIGAAELEAIEIVVREEYGAGAVESPMRIARLLADEGAELRHSEIMELYLARASDRPYDAALRNIIDVSDLRSTRNSIRNLENLRRKYKSEGDKDGLRHVKDISIAAKNLAAETAARESVTAEERNLNAEIAQWFTIWLQTPEIFESWVELRRQSADYREKFGDLLKRH
;
A
#
# COMPACT_ATOMS: atom_id res chain seq x y z
N MET A 1 -4.90 34.23 -13.49
CA MET A 1 -5.09 34.04 -12.03
C MET A 1 -5.70 32.66 -11.83
N LEU A 2 -5.26 31.92 -10.81
CA LEU A 2 -5.87 30.64 -10.43
C LEU A 2 -7.35 30.86 -10.02
N ASN A 3 -8.18 29.84 -10.21
CA ASN A 3 -9.61 29.92 -9.92
C ASN A 3 -9.88 29.91 -8.41
N ALA A 4 -9.17 29.05 -7.67
CA ALA A 4 -9.22 28.97 -6.22
C ALA A 4 -7.90 29.44 -5.57
N PRO A 5 -7.93 30.17 -4.44
CA PRO A 5 -6.74 30.41 -3.64
C PRO A 5 -6.27 29.13 -2.94
N ILE A 6 -4.95 28.99 -2.83
CA ILE A 6 -4.28 27.97 -2.01
C ILE A 6 -3.95 28.60 -0.66
N LEU A 7 -4.52 28.06 0.42
CA LEU A 7 -4.47 28.64 1.76
C LEU A 7 -3.81 27.69 2.76
N ASN A 8 -3.03 28.25 3.67
CA ASN A 8 -2.59 27.54 4.87
C ASN A 8 -3.79 27.29 5.82
N ARG A 9 -3.57 26.53 6.89
CA ARG A 9 -4.62 26.11 7.83
C ARG A 9 -5.36 27.29 8.47
N GLU A 10 -4.64 28.34 8.86
CA GLU A 10 -5.21 29.49 9.57
C GLU A 10 -6.07 30.35 8.63
N ASP A 11 -5.53 30.68 7.46
CA ASP A 11 -6.24 31.48 6.44
C ASP A 11 -7.46 30.72 5.90
N LEU A 12 -7.33 29.39 5.73
CA LEU A 12 -8.46 28.53 5.37
C LEU A 12 -9.57 28.60 6.42
N ALA A 13 -9.24 28.50 7.71
CA ALA A 13 -10.22 28.56 8.78
C ALA A 13 -10.95 29.92 8.78
N ALA A 14 -10.22 31.02 8.58
CA ALA A 14 -10.79 32.36 8.48
C ALA A 14 -11.71 32.52 7.25
N GLU A 15 -11.29 32.02 6.09
CA GLU A 15 -12.10 32.03 4.87
C GLU A 15 -13.38 31.19 5.02
N VAL A 16 -13.25 29.97 5.53
CA VAL A 16 -14.38 29.06 5.78
C VAL A 16 -15.38 29.71 6.73
N LYS A 17 -14.90 30.33 7.82
CA LYS A 17 -15.76 31.06 8.75
C LYS A 17 -16.56 32.15 8.03
N ARG A 18 -15.91 32.97 7.20
CA ARG A 18 -16.58 34.04 6.43
C ARG A 18 -17.65 33.50 5.47
N ARG A 19 -17.36 32.39 4.79
CA ARG A 19 -18.31 31.71 3.88
C ARG A 19 -19.52 31.19 4.63
N ARG A 20 -19.31 30.62 5.82
CA ARG A 20 -20.38 30.17 6.71
C ARG A 20 -21.23 31.31 7.25
N GLU A 21 -20.62 32.42 7.66
CA GLU A 21 -21.33 33.63 8.11
C GLU A 21 -22.20 34.22 7.00
N SER A 22 -21.84 33.99 5.74
CA SER A 22 -22.63 34.36 4.56
C SER A 22 -23.73 33.32 4.21
N GLY A 23 -23.95 32.32 5.06
CA GLY A 23 -24.94 31.25 4.87
C GLY A 23 -24.48 30.10 3.95
N GLY A 24 -23.21 30.08 3.56
CA GLY A 24 -22.64 29.05 2.69
C GLY A 24 -22.39 27.71 3.42
N LYS A 25 -22.66 26.60 2.72
CA LYS A 25 -22.27 25.27 3.16
C LYS A 25 -20.83 24.95 2.77
N ILE A 26 -20.14 24.15 3.58
CA ILE A 26 -18.76 23.75 3.36
C ILE A 26 -18.71 22.27 2.99
N ILE A 27 -18.10 21.99 1.85
CA ILE A 27 -17.87 20.64 1.34
C ILE A 27 -16.36 20.41 1.36
N LEU A 28 -15.92 19.35 2.01
CA LEU A 28 -14.52 18.90 1.99
C LEU A 28 -14.40 17.71 1.06
N ALA A 29 -13.47 17.77 0.11
CA ALA A 29 -12.94 16.62 -0.61
C ALA A 29 -11.45 16.49 -0.27
N ASN A 30 -10.93 15.28 -0.14
CA ASN A 30 -9.49 15.09 0.10
C ASN A 30 -8.87 13.97 -0.74
N GLY A 31 -7.58 14.08 -1.01
CA GLY A 31 -6.82 13.07 -1.75
C GLY A 31 -5.42 13.52 -2.17
N CYS A 32 -4.67 12.59 -2.75
CA CYS A 32 -3.33 12.87 -3.25
C CYS A 32 -3.37 13.62 -4.58
N PHE A 33 -4.31 13.28 -5.48
CA PHE A 33 -4.47 13.90 -6.80
C PHE A 33 -3.17 13.95 -7.63
N ASP A 34 -2.37 12.89 -7.54
CA ASP A 34 -1.03 12.81 -8.10
C ASP A 34 -0.99 13.07 -9.62
N LEU A 35 -1.54 12.14 -10.42
CA LEU A 35 -1.83 12.41 -11.82
C LEU A 35 -3.32 12.62 -11.99
N LEU A 36 -3.69 13.82 -12.45
CA LEU A 36 -5.08 14.13 -12.74
C LEU A 36 -5.61 13.28 -13.90
N HIS A 37 -6.83 12.81 -13.73
CA HIS A 37 -7.57 12.06 -14.74
C HIS A 37 -9.04 12.39 -14.62
N VAL A 38 -9.82 11.95 -15.62
CA VAL A 38 -11.26 12.25 -15.70
C VAL A 38 -12.02 11.85 -14.43
N GLY A 39 -11.61 10.77 -13.76
CA GLY A 39 -12.17 10.34 -12.47
C GLY A 39 -12.07 11.41 -11.38
N HIS A 40 -10.91 12.07 -11.22
CA HIS A 40 -10.77 13.19 -10.28
C HIS A 40 -11.67 14.37 -10.63
N ILE A 41 -11.80 14.68 -11.92
CA ILE A 41 -12.65 15.78 -12.38
C ILE A 41 -14.13 15.48 -12.08
N ARG A 42 -14.60 14.28 -12.38
CA ARG A 42 -15.99 13.86 -12.12
C ARG A 42 -16.28 13.79 -10.62
N TYR A 43 -15.36 13.24 -9.84
CA TYR A 43 -15.44 13.21 -8.38
C TYR A 43 -15.62 14.61 -7.77
N LEU A 44 -14.75 15.56 -8.12
CA LEU A 44 -14.79 16.93 -7.60
C LEU A 44 -15.99 17.73 -8.14
N THR A 45 -16.39 17.49 -9.39
CA THR A 45 -17.58 18.12 -9.99
C THR A 45 -18.85 17.66 -9.28
N ALA A 46 -19.01 16.35 -9.07
CA ALA A 46 -20.14 15.79 -8.32
C ALA A 46 -20.15 16.26 -6.86
N ALA A 47 -18.98 16.42 -6.23
CA ALA A 47 -18.89 17.03 -4.90
C ALA A 47 -19.40 18.48 -4.90
N LYS A 48 -19.04 19.29 -5.91
CA LYS A 48 -19.50 20.67 -6.04
C LYS A 48 -21.02 20.79 -6.27
N GLU A 49 -21.63 19.83 -6.95
CA GLU A 49 -23.07 19.81 -7.24
C GLU A 49 -23.96 19.72 -5.99
N ILE A 50 -23.40 19.30 -4.84
CA ILE A 50 -24.08 19.32 -3.53
C ILE A 50 -24.55 20.74 -3.14
N GLY A 51 -23.89 21.77 -3.68
CA GLY A 51 -24.23 23.16 -3.44
C GLY A 51 -23.56 23.71 -2.18
N GLY A 52 -22.42 24.38 -2.37
CA GLY A 52 -21.62 24.98 -1.31
C GLY A 52 -20.24 25.43 -1.79
N THR A 53 -19.38 25.75 -0.84
CA THR A 53 -17.94 26.00 -1.04
C THR A 53 -17.18 24.67 -0.95
N LEU A 54 -16.60 24.24 -2.06
CA LEU A 54 -15.75 23.07 -2.16
C LEU A 54 -14.31 23.42 -1.76
N VAL A 55 -13.90 22.88 -0.63
CA VAL A 55 -12.54 22.86 -0.13
C VAL A 55 -11.89 21.53 -0.54
N VAL A 56 -10.74 21.60 -1.20
CA VAL A 56 -9.93 20.41 -1.50
C VAL A 56 -8.70 20.36 -0.61
N GLY A 57 -8.63 19.32 0.22
CA GLY A 57 -7.46 18.99 1.04
C GLY A 57 -6.51 18.05 0.29
N LEU A 58 -5.31 18.52 0.01
CA LEU A 58 -4.24 17.73 -0.62
C LEU A 58 -3.33 17.11 0.43
N ASN A 59 -3.06 15.81 0.27
CA ASN A 59 -1.99 15.17 1.02
C ASN A 59 -0.65 15.81 0.66
N SER A 60 0.18 16.11 1.64
CA SER A 60 1.57 16.55 1.43
C SER A 60 2.39 15.48 0.71
N ASP A 61 3.54 15.84 0.16
CA ASP A 61 4.44 14.89 -0.50
C ASP A 61 4.88 13.78 0.48
N ARG A 62 5.20 14.17 1.72
CA ARG A 62 5.52 13.23 2.79
C ARG A 62 4.40 12.22 3.02
N GLN A 63 3.16 12.69 3.11
CA GLN A 63 2.02 11.80 3.37
C GLN A 63 1.64 10.97 2.14
N ALA A 64 1.66 11.56 0.95
CA ALA A 64 1.41 10.87 -0.30
C ALA A 64 2.42 9.74 -0.52
N HIS A 65 3.68 9.98 -0.18
CA HIS A 65 4.73 8.97 -0.16
C HIS A 65 4.45 7.85 0.84
N LEU A 66 4.10 8.19 2.08
CA LEU A 66 3.71 7.20 3.10
C LEU A 66 2.47 6.38 2.70
N LEU A 67 1.52 6.97 1.95
CA LEU A 67 0.28 6.31 1.52
C LEU A 67 0.40 5.52 0.21
N LYS A 68 1.38 5.84 -0.65
CA LYS A 68 1.49 5.31 -2.02
C LYS A 68 2.81 4.60 -2.33
N GLY A 69 3.79 4.70 -1.43
CA GLY A 69 5.11 4.11 -1.57
C GLY A 69 6.06 4.89 -2.48
N ASP A 70 7.24 4.32 -2.70
CA ASP A 70 8.32 4.92 -3.47
C ASP A 70 7.97 5.26 -4.92
N GLY A 71 8.48 6.39 -5.40
CA GLY A 71 8.19 6.95 -6.73
C GLY A 71 6.85 7.69 -6.84
N ARG A 72 6.12 7.84 -5.72
CA ARG A 72 4.90 8.65 -5.59
C ARG A 72 5.06 9.68 -4.45
N PRO A 73 4.43 10.86 -4.57
CA PRO A 73 3.72 11.35 -5.75
C PRO A 73 4.70 11.66 -6.91
N PHE A 74 4.25 11.51 -8.15
CA PHE A 74 4.99 11.92 -9.35
C PHE A 74 5.11 13.44 -9.44
N MET A 75 4.11 14.16 -8.92
CA MET A 75 4.03 15.60 -8.98
C MET A 75 4.11 16.20 -7.56
N PRO A 76 5.01 17.18 -7.31
CA PRO A 76 5.12 17.85 -6.02
C PRO A 76 3.79 18.45 -5.54
N GLU A 77 3.63 18.56 -4.23
CA GLU A 77 2.37 19.01 -3.60
C GLU A 77 1.89 20.38 -4.06
N GLN A 78 2.82 21.30 -4.33
CA GLN A 78 2.49 22.64 -4.80
C GLN A 78 1.98 22.62 -6.24
N GLU A 79 2.59 21.80 -7.11
CA GLU A 79 2.12 21.61 -8.48
C GLU A 79 0.75 20.93 -8.51
N ARG A 80 0.52 19.95 -7.63
CA ARG A 80 -0.81 19.33 -7.43
C ARG A 80 -1.83 20.36 -6.97
N ALA A 81 -1.45 21.23 -6.04
CA ALA A 81 -2.31 22.30 -5.56
C ALA A 81 -2.67 23.29 -6.67
N GLU A 82 -1.73 23.69 -7.51
CA GLU A 82 -1.99 24.58 -8.64
C GLU A 82 -2.96 23.95 -9.66
N LEU A 83 -2.76 22.68 -10.03
CA LEU A 83 -3.67 22.00 -10.96
C LEU A 83 -5.09 21.89 -10.40
N ILE A 84 -5.23 21.53 -9.12
CA ILE A 84 -6.53 21.46 -8.45
C ILE A 84 -7.15 22.85 -8.35
N ALA A 85 -6.37 23.87 -8.01
CA ALA A 85 -6.81 25.26 -7.89
C ALA A 85 -7.26 25.86 -9.23
N ALA A 86 -6.81 25.31 -10.36
CA ALA A 86 -7.26 25.71 -11.69
C ALA A 86 -8.64 25.13 -12.08
N LEU A 87 -9.14 24.11 -11.35
CA LEU A 87 -10.43 23.50 -11.66
C LEU A 87 -11.58 24.44 -11.30
N LYS A 88 -12.49 24.65 -12.26
CA LYS A 88 -13.65 25.53 -12.12
C LYS A 88 -14.56 25.17 -10.93
N CYS A 89 -14.67 23.88 -10.59
CA CYS A 89 -15.53 23.41 -9.50
C CYS A 89 -14.91 23.58 -8.10
N VAL A 90 -13.63 23.90 -8.00
CA VAL A 90 -12.92 24.05 -6.72
C VAL A 90 -12.94 25.52 -6.29
N ASP A 91 -13.26 25.78 -5.03
CA ASP A 91 -13.28 27.15 -4.48
C ASP A 91 -12.08 27.45 -3.61
N LEU A 92 -11.57 26.48 -2.84
CA LEU A 92 -10.44 26.63 -1.91
C LEU A 92 -9.56 25.38 -1.93
N VAL A 93 -8.25 25.57 -1.83
CA VAL A 93 -7.26 24.48 -1.76
C VAL A 93 -6.42 24.63 -0.51
N THR A 94 -6.09 23.51 0.13
CA THR A 94 -5.15 23.47 1.25
C THR A 94 -4.31 22.20 1.19
N ILE A 95 -3.07 22.27 1.65
CA ILE A 95 -2.19 21.11 1.80
C ILE A 95 -2.14 20.77 3.29
N PHE A 96 -2.18 19.48 3.62
CA PHE A 96 -2.10 19.00 4.99
C PHE A 96 -1.07 17.88 5.12
N GLU A 97 -0.37 17.85 6.26
CA GLU A 97 0.79 16.97 6.49
C GLU A 97 0.52 15.88 7.52
N GLU A 98 -0.60 15.99 8.23
CA GLU A 98 -1.03 15.08 9.27
C GLU A 98 -1.38 13.71 8.67
N PRO A 99 -1.13 12.58 9.37
CA PRO A 99 -1.34 11.23 8.82
C PRO A 99 -2.78 10.94 8.36
N THR A 100 -3.77 11.59 8.97
CA THR A 100 -5.18 11.52 8.59
C THR A 100 -5.73 12.93 8.40
N VAL A 101 -6.85 13.05 7.67
CA VAL A 101 -7.51 14.34 7.43
C VAL A 101 -8.31 14.85 8.63
N GLU A 102 -8.29 14.14 9.77
CA GLU A 102 -9.09 14.45 10.95
C GLU A 102 -8.88 15.88 11.48
N GLN A 103 -7.63 16.35 11.54
CA GLN A 103 -7.35 17.69 12.06
C GLN A 103 -7.89 18.78 11.13
N LEU A 104 -7.85 18.55 9.82
CA LEU A 104 -8.50 19.43 8.86
C LEU A 104 -10.02 19.43 9.09
N ILE A 105 -10.64 18.26 9.24
CA ILE A 105 -12.08 18.13 9.53
C ILE A 105 -12.45 18.89 10.81
N ARG A 106 -11.67 18.74 11.89
CA ARG A 106 -11.91 19.45 13.15
C ARG A 106 -11.79 20.97 13.00
N THR A 107 -10.87 21.43 12.15
CA THR A 107 -10.64 22.86 11.93
C THR A 107 -11.77 23.51 11.15
N ILE A 108 -12.16 22.94 10.01
CA ILE A 108 -13.14 23.57 9.12
C ILE A 108 -14.58 23.09 9.33
N ARG A 109 -14.75 22.00 10.10
CA ARG A 109 -16.02 21.34 10.47
C ARG A 109 -16.97 21.27 9.27
N PRO A 110 -16.65 20.52 8.21
CA PRO A 110 -17.39 20.57 6.96
C PRO A 110 -18.82 20.06 7.14
N ASP A 111 -19.80 20.63 6.41
CA ASP A 111 -21.17 20.12 6.40
C ASP A 111 -21.24 18.78 5.63
N PHE A 112 -20.37 18.64 4.62
CA PHE A 112 -20.24 17.43 3.81
C PHE A 112 -18.78 17.03 3.64
N HIS A 113 -18.44 15.76 3.86
CA HIS A 113 -17.17 15.17 3.46
C HIS A 113 -17.39 14.25 2.26
N ALA A 114 -17.02 14.73 1.08
CA ALA A 114 -17.09 13.98 -0.16
C ALA A 114 -15.93 12.98 -0.24
N LYS A 115 -16.25 11.74 -0.64
CA LYS A 115 -15.30 10.67 -0.96
C LYS A 115 -15.66 10.02 -2.28
N GLY A 116 -14.66 9.52 -3.00
CA GLY A 116 -14.87 8.79 -4.24
C GLY A 116 -15.58 7.45 -4.03
N THR A 117 -16.00 6.82 -5.13
CA THR A 117 -16.70 5.51 -5.17
C THR A 117 -15.86 4.32 -4.68
N ASP A 118 -14.60 4.54 -4.29
CA ASP A 118 -13.76 3.58 -3.55
C ASP A 118 -14.29 3.23 -2.17
N TYR A 119 -15.16 4.07 -1.63
CA TYR A 119 -15.73 3.93 -0.31
C TYR A 119 -17.25 3.89 -0.38
N THR A 120 -17.86 3.19 0.57
CA THR A 120 -19.25 3.36 0.95
C THR A 120 -19.32 4.37 2.09
N THR A 121 -20.50 4.93 2.36
CA THR A 121 -20.70 5.82 3.53
C THR A 121 -20.25 5.18 4.84
N ASP A 122 -20.32 3.85 4.95
CA ASP A 122 -19.97 3.10 6.15
C ASP A 122 -18.51 2.66 6.25
N SER A 123 -17.78 2.70 5.14
CA SER A 123 -16.37 2.26 5.08
C SER A 123 -15.37 3.42 5.12
N VAL A 124 -15.84 4.66 5.27
CA VAL A 124 -14.98 5.85 5.39
C VAL A 124 -14.42 5.92 6.81
N PRO A 125 -13.09 5.85 7.01
CA PRO A 125 -12.49 5.90 8.35
C PRO A 125 -12.84 7.16 9.12
N GLU A 126 -13.02 8.28 8.42
CA GLU A 126 -13.31 9.58 9.04
C GLU A 126 -14.81 9.83 9.28
N ARG A 127 -15.69 8.82 9.09
CA ARG A 127 -17.15 8.99 9.22
C ARG A 127 -17.54 9.52 10.60
N ASP A 128 -16.99 8.93 11.64
CA ASP A 128 -17.41 9.23 13.02
C ASP A 128 -16.99 10.66 13.41
N ILE A 129 -15.79 11.10 13.00
CA ILE A 129 -15.34 12.48 13.23
C ILE A 129 -16.13 13.51 12.43
N VAL A 130 -16.51 13.21 11.18
CA VAL A 130 -17.37 14.10 10.39
C VAL A 130 -18.71 14.29 11.09
N ARG A 131 -19.29 13.22 11.62
CA ARG A 131 -20.54 13.24 12.38
C ARG A 131 -20.41 14.01 13.70
N GLU A 132 -19.32 13.82 14.45
CA GLU A 132 -19.02 14.61 15.66
C GLU A 132 -18.91 16.10 15.37
N CYS A 133 -18.42 16.47 14.19
CA CYS A 133 -18.33 17.85 13.75
C CYS A 133 -19.65 18.43 13.22
N GLY A 134 -20.72 17.62 13.16
CA GLY A 134 -22.05 18.01 12.68
C GLY A 134 -22.24 17.88 11.16
N GLY A 135 -21.29 17.26 10.46
CA GLY A 135 -21.35 17.02 9.03
C GLY A 135 -21.82 15.61 8.66
N GLN A 136 -21.83 15.31 7.37
CA GLN A 136 -22.13 13.98 6.84
C GLN A 136 -21.17 13.56 5.72
N VAL A 137 -20.89 12.25 5.63
CA VAL A 137 -20.11 11.68 4.53
C VAL A 137 -21.01 11.45 3.33
N VAL A 138 -20.51 11.80 2.14
CA VAL A 138 -21.20 11.61 0.86
C VAL A 138 -20.26 10.96 -0.15
N ILE A 139 -20.77 10.01 -0.92
CA ILE A 139 -20.01 9.35 -1.98
C ILE A 139 -20.32 10.03 -3.30
N THR A 140 -19.29 10.45 -4.04
CA THR A 140 -19.42 11.22 -5.27
C THR A 140 -18.51 10.68 -6.39
N GLY A 141 -18.91 10.89 -7.64
CA GLY A 141 -18.23 10.38 -8.83
C GLY A 141 -18.86 9.11 -9.41
N ASP A 142 -18.26 8.61 -10.49
CA ASP A 142 -18.77 7.48 -11.26
C ASP A 142 -18.19 6.13 -10.76
N PRO A 143 -18.84 4.99 -11.10
CA PRO A 143 -18.22 3.66 -10.99
C PRO A 143 -16.87 3.61 -11.75
N LYS A 144 -15.87 2.93 -11.19
CA LYS A 144 -14.47 3.04 -11.64
C LYS A 144 -14.16 2.32 -12.95
N ASP A 145 -13.75 3.09 -13.96
CA ASP A 145 -12.99 2.65 -15.16
C ASP A 145 -11.71 3.51 -15.41
N HIS A 146 -11.31 4.35 -14.44
CA HIS A 146 -10.25 5.37 -14.66
C HIS A 146 -9.40 5.60 -13.40
N SER A 147 -8.13 5.18 -13.39
CA SER A 147 -7.17 5.50 -12.31
C SER A 147 -5.83 6.05 -12.82
N SER A 148 -5.12 6.83 -11.99
CA SER A 148 -3.76 7.31 -12.26
C SER A 148 -2.78 6.16 -12.57
N THR A 149 -3.01 4.99 -11.96
CA THR A 149 -2.24 3.76 -12.20
C THR A 149 -2.49 3.24 -13.60
N GLU A 150 -3.75 3.18 -14.03
CA GLU A 150 -4.16 2.74 -15.36
C GLU A 150 -3.72 3.70 -16.48
N LEU A 151 -3.70 5.02 -16.24
CA LEU A 151 -3.14 5.98 -17.20
C LEU A 151 -1.64 5.77 -17.43
N ILE A 152 -0.91 5.44 -16.37
CA ILE A 152 0.52 5.11 -16.46
C ILE A 152 0.72 3.78 -17.19
N GLU A 153 -0.12 2.78 -16.93
CA GLU A 153 -0.10 1.49 -17.65
C GLU A 153 -0.40 1.66 -19.15
N ARG A 154 -1.40 2.47 -19.51
CA ARG A 154 -1.73 2.80 -20.91
C ARG A 154 -0.63 3.60 -21.59
N GLY A 155 0.00 4.54 -20.88
CA GLY A 155 1.15 5.31 -21.39
C GLY A 155 2.40 4.46 -21.66
N ARG A 156 2.57 3.35 -20.95
CA ARG A 156 3.65 2.37 -21.17
C ARG A 156 3.40 1.43 -22.37
N GLY A 157 2.16 1.30 -22.83
CA GLY A 157 1.77 0.38 -23.91
C GLY A 157 2.07 0.83 -25.35
N THR A 158 2.41 2.10 -25.60
CA THR A 158 2.53 2.66 -26.96
C THR A 158 3.93 3.13 -27.37
N ALA A 159 4.97 2.93 -26.56
CA ALA A 159 6.33 3.32 -26.92
C ALA A 159 7.22 2.11 -27.26
N ARG A 160 6.95 1.46 -28.40
CA ARG A 160 8.02 0.79 -29.16
C ARG A 160 8.65 1.86 -30.06
N GLY A 161 9.83 2.35 -29.69
CA GLY A 161 10.58 3.30 -30.51
C GLY A 161 11.52 4.15 -29.68
N GLU A 162 12.79 3.75 -29.67
CA GLU A 162 14.00 4.57 -29.56
C GLU A 162 14.12 5.63 -28.46
N SER A 163 15.09 5.36 -27.57
CA SER A 163 16.04 6.31 -26.95
C SER A 163 15.62 7.76 -26.73
N GLY A 164 15.42 8.12 -25.46
CA GLY A 164 15.41 9.50 -25.00
C GLY A 164 15.66 9.58 -23.50
N ARG A 165 16.89 9.91 -23.10
CA ARG A 165 17.30 10.22 -21.72
C ARG A 165 16.37 11.28 -21.11
N SER A 166 15.89 11.06 -19.89
CA SER A 166 15.52 12.14 -18.99
C SER A 166 16.38 12.07 -17.74
N THR A 167 17.10 13.15 -17.53
CA THR A 167 18.14 13.39 -16.54
C THR A 167 17.54 13.52 -15.14
N ARG A 168 17.76 12.51 -14.29
CA ARG A 168 17.78 12.67 -12.83
C ARG A 168 19.24 12.58 -12.41
N THR A 169 19.78 13.65 -11.82
CA THR A 169 21.10 13.56 -11.18
C THR A 169 20.91 12.82 -9.85
N PRO A 170 21.81 11.88 -9.50
CA PRO A 170 21.48 10.68 -8.75
C PRO A 170 21.95 10.75 -7.29
N PHE A 171 21.69 9.66 -6.56
CA PHE A 171 22.60 9.13 -5.52
C PHE A 171 24.05 9.55 -5.82
N PRO A 172 24.83 10.05 -4.85
CA PRO A 172 26.10 10.69 -5.12
C PRO A 172 26.93 9.87 -6.09
N LEU A 173 27.34 10.55 -7.17
CA LEU A 173 28.38 10.15 -8.10
C LEU A 173 29.50 9.40 -7.38
N LEU A 174 29.43 8.08 -7.32
CA LEU A 174 30.56 7.22 -7.00
C LEU A 174 30.53 6.01 -7.95
N LEU A 175 31.34 6.18 -9.00
CA LEU A 175 32.09 5.15 -9.71
C LEU A 175 31.34 4.28 -10.71
N LYS A 176 31.26 4.82 -11.92
CA LYS A 176 31.54 4.02 -13.12
C LYS A 176 32.83 3.20 -12.88
N LYS A 177 32.68 1.87 -12.88
CA LYS A 177 33.69 0.80 -12.82
C LYS A 177 34.40 0.58 -11.48
N MET A 178 34.01 -0.49 -10.78
CA MET A 178 34.83 -1.69 -10.48
C MET A 178 34.07 -2.56 -9.46
N TRP A 179 33.07 -3.30 -9.94
CA TRP A 179 32.56 -4.46 -9.19
C TRP A 179 33.54 -5.61 -9.41
N ASN A 180 33.99 -6.25 -8.34
CA ASN A 180 34.87 -7.44 -8.42
C ASN A 180 34.06 -8.74 -8.47
N ALA A 181 32.74 -8.64 -8.31
CA ALA A 181 31.78 -9.72 -8.41
C ALA A 181 31.96 -10.58 -9.67
N ARG A 182 32.12 -11.89 -9.47
CA ARG A 182 32.30 -12.86 -10.56
C ARG A 182 30.99 -13.30 -11.19
N ASN A 183 29.89 -13.11 -10.47
CA ASN A 183 28.55 -13.52 -10.86
C ASN A 183 27.51 -12.58 -10.20
N LYS A 184 26.24 -12.73 -10.59
CA LYS A 184 25.14 -11.90 -10.08
C LYS A 184 24.95 -11.97 -8.56
N THR A 185 25.19 -13.13 -7.96
CA THR A 185 25.09 -13.33 -6.50
C THR A 185 26.17 -12.54 -5.78
N ASP A 186 27.43 -12.70 -6.20
CA ASP A 186 28.57 -11.94 -5.66
C ASP A 186 28.32 -10.41 -5.79
N LEU A 187 27.66 -9.97 -6.87
CA LEU A 187 27.33 -8.56 -7.09
C LEU A 187 26.28 -8.06 -6.08
N MET A 188 25.23 -8.84 -5.82
CA MET A 188 24.19 -8.44 -4.86
C MET A 188 24.78 -8.27 -3.44
N ILE A 189 25.71 -9.15 -3.06
CA ILE A 189 26.41 -9.10 -1.78
C ILE A 189 27.37 -7.90 -1.75
N GLU A 190 28.21 -7.72 -2.79
CA GLU A 190 29.17 -6.61 -2.86
C GLU A 190 28.47 -5.24 -2.84
N VAL A 191 27.27 -5.13 -3.44
CA VAL A 191 26.46 -3.91 -3.36
C VAL A 191 25.96 -3.68 -1.95
N TRP A 192 25.43 -4.71 -1.29
CA TRP A 192 24.97 -4.61 0.10
C TRP A 192 26.11 -4.20 1.06
N GLU A 193 27.27 -4.84 0.97
CA GLU A 193 28.45 -4.49 1.78
C GLU A 193 28.85 -3.02 1.61
N LYS A 194 28.72 -2.47 0.38
CA LYS A 194 29.02 -1.05 0.11
C LYS A 194 27.92 -0.09 0.55
N LEU A 195 26.69 -0.57 0.74
CA LEU A 195 25.63 0.22 1.38
C LEU A 195 25.89 0.40 2.89
N ASP A 196 26.82 -0.37 3.46
CA ASP A 196 27.28 -0.26 4.85
C ASP A 196 26.11 -0.30 5.85
N CYS A 197 25.22 -1.27 5.67
CA CYS A 197 24.00 -1.43 6.45
C CYS A 197 23.88 -2.84 7.01
N GLU A 198 23.57 -2.95 8.31
CA GLU A 198 23.40 -4.24 8.99
C GLU A 198 22.04 -4.89 8.69
N SER A 199 21.07 -4.10 8.22
CA SER A 199 19.72 -4.56 7.89
C SER A 199 19.31 -4.23 6.45
N ILE A 200 18.48 -5.08 5.87
CA ILE A 200 17.94 -4.99 4.52
C ILE A 200 16.43 -4.78 4.57
N GLY A 201 15.94 -3.75 3.88
CA GLY A 201 14.53 -3.46 3.66
C GLY A 201 14.27 -3.03 2.22
N ALA A 202 13.28 -2.17 2.00
CA ALA A 202 12.83 -1.87 0.64
C ALA A 202 13.89 -1.12 -0.20
N ALA A 203 14.52 -0.12 0.40
CA ALA A 203 15.46 0.78 -0.27
C ALA A 203 16.77 0.07 -0.68
N GLU A 204 17.30 -0.82 0.16
CA GLU A 204 18.53 -1.55 -0.13
C GLU A 204 18.30 -2.60 -1.21
N LEU A 205 17.16 -3.30 -1.16
CA LEU A 205 16.74 -4.22 -2.22
C LEU A 205 16.61 -3.47 -3.55
N GLU A 206 16.04 -2.27 -3.54
CA GLU A 206 15.95 -1.42 -4.71
C GLU A 206 17.31 -1.03 -5.29
N ALA A 207 18.23 -0.59 -4.44
CA ALA A 207 19.59 -0.26 -4.85
C ALA A 207 20.29 -1.46 -5.50
N ILE A 208 20.19 -2.64 -4.87
CA ILE A 208 20.76 -3.89 -5.38
C ILE A 208 20.14 -4.27 -6.73
N GLU A 209 18.82 -4.19 -6.85
CA GLU A 209 18.13 -4.48 -8.11
C GLU A 209 18.50 -3.52 -9.24
N ILE A 210 18.70 -2.23 -8.94
CA ILE A 210 19.17 -1.24 -9.92
C ILE A 210 20.54 -1.65 -10.44
N VAL A 211 21.49 -1.96 -9.54
CA VAL A 211 22.85 -2.35 -9.94
C VAL A 211 22.84 -3.67 -10.73
N VAL A 212 22.08 -4.67 -10.28
CA VAL A 212 21.92 -5.93 -11.02
C VAL A 212 21.32 -5.69 -12.41
N ARG A 213 20.34 -4.79 -12.52
CA ARG A 213 19.71 -4.43 -13.79
C ARG A 213 20.68 -3.75 -14.74
N GLU A 214 21.55 -2.88 -14.23
CA GLU A 214 22.55 -2.17 -15.02
C GLU A 214 23.65 -3.11 -15.52
N GLU A 215 24.13 -4.04 -14.68
CA GLU A 215 25.23 -4.94 -15.01
C GLU A 215 24.81 -6.19 -15.81
N TYR A 216 23.63 -6.75 -15.52
CA TYR A 216 23.17 -8.03 -16.08
C TYR A 216 21.84 -7.94 -16.87
N GLY A 217 21.23 -6.75 -16.93
CA GLY A 217 19.98 -6.52 -17.64
C GLY A 217 18.72 -6.82 -16.83
N ALA A 218 17.57 -6.32 -17.31
CA ALA A 218 16.29 -6.40 -16.59
C ALA A 218 15.81 -7.82 -16.29
N GLY A 219 16.07 -8.79 -17.18
CA GLY A 219 15.71 -10.19 -16.96
C GLY A 219 16.56 -10.92 -15.91
N ALA A 220 17.67 -10.32 -15.48
CA ALA A 220 18.52 -10.87 -14.43
C ALA A 220 18.07 -10.48 -13.02
N VAL A 221 17.22 -9.46 -12.87
CA VAL A 221 16.73 -8.98 -11.58
C VAL A 221 15.89 -10.07 -10.92
N GLU A 222 16.27 -10.45 -9.71
CA GLU A 222 15.55 -11.45 -8.91
C GLU A 222 14.40 -10.79 -8.14
N SER A 223 13.47 -11.60 -7.64
CA SER A 223 12.43 -11.10 -6.73
C SER A 223 13.04 -10.52 -5.44
N PRO A 224 12.47 -9.44 -4.87
CA PRO A 224 12.86 -8.89 -3.57
C PRO A 224 13.06 -9.95 -2.49
N MET A 225 12.16 -10.95 -2.43
CA MET A 225 12.23 -12.06 -1.47
C MET A 225 13.48 -12.93 -1.64
N ARG A 226 13.94 -13.11 -2.87
CA ARG A 226 15.10 -13.95 -3.16
C ARG A 226 16.40 -13.21 -2.84
N ILE A 227 16.46 -11.92 -3.13
CA ILE A 227 17.60 -11.06 -2.78
C ILE A 227 17.68 -10.95 -1.25
N ALA A 228 16.57 -10.66 -0.57
CA ALA A 228 16.51 -10.61 0.89
C ALA A 228 16.98 -11.92 1.53
N ARG A 229 16.49 -13.08 1.04
CA ARG A 229 16.92 -14.38 1.55
C ARG A 229 18.42 -14.61 1.37
N LEU A 230 18.95 -14.27 0.20
CA LEU A 230 20.39 -14.38 -0.06
C LEU A 230 21.20 -13.58 0.96
N LEU A 231 20.82 -12.33 1.21
CA LEU A 231 21.56 -11.46 2.12
C LEU A 231 21.39 -11.88 3.59
N ALA A 232 20.23 -12.44 3.96
CA ALA A 232 20.04 -13.04 5.28
C ALA A 232 20.95 -14.26 5.50
N ASP A 233 21.17 -15.09 4.47
CA ASP A 233 22.11 -16.21 4.54
C ASP A 233 23.57 -15.71 4.74
N GLU A 234 23.87 -14.48 4.31
CA GLU A 234 25.16 -13.77 4.54
C GLU A 234 25.17 -12.92 5.83
N GLY A 235 24.11 -12.96 6.63
CA GLY A 235 24.04 -12.32 7.95
C GLY A 235 23.28 -10.99 8.04
N ALA A 236 22.61 -10.54 6.97
CA ALA A 236 21.78 -9.34 7.01
C ALA A 236 20.52 -9.52 7.87
N GLU A 237 20.20 -8.54 8.70
CA GLU A 237 18.91 -8.49 9.41
C GLU A 237 17.80 -8.05 8.46
N LEU A 238 16.68 -8.76 8.42
CA LEU A 238 15.61 -8.47 7.47
C LEU A 238 14.52 -7.58 8.09
N ARG A 239 14.26 -6.42 7.47
CA ARG A 239 13.11 -5.57 7.76
C ARG A 239 11.89 -6.11 7.03
N HIS A 240 11.39 -7.26 7.50
CA HIS A 240 10.39 -8.06 6.80
C HIS A 240 9.14 -7.29 6.40
N SER A 241 8.68 -6.32 7.19
CA SER A 241 7.55 -5.46 6.84
C SER A 241 7.82 -4.67 5.55
N GLU A 242 8.97 -4.03 5.44
CA GLU A 242 9.36 -3.25 4.25
C GLU A 242 9.57 -4.15 3.03
N ILE A 243 10.19 -5.31 3.22
CA ILE A 243 10.42 -6.28 2.14
C ILE A 243 9.07 -6.85 1.65
N MET A 244 8.13 -7.05 2.56
CA MET A 244 6.77 -7.48 2.23
C MET A 244 5.95 -6.42 1.55
N GLU A 245 5.99 -5.20 2.04
CA GLU A 245 5.37 -4.05 1.39
C GLU A 245 5.94 -3.85 -0.02
N LEU A 246 7.25 -3.95 -0.20
CA LEU A 246 7.91 -3.90 -1.50
C LEU A 246 7.45 -5.04 -2.43
N TYR A 247 7.40 -6.27 -1.90
CA TYR A 247 6.93 -7.43 -2.67
C TYR A 247 5.47 -7.28 -3.10
N LEU A 248 4.59 -6.86 -2.19
CA LEU A 248 3.16 -6.65 -2.45
C LEU A 248 2.92 -5.45 -3.38
N ALA A 249 3.64 -4.34 -3.21
CA ALA A 249 3.55 -3.17 -4.08
C ALA A 249 3.91 -3.52 -5.53
N ARG A 250 4.88 -4.42 -5.71
CA ARG A 250 5.40 -4.85 -7.02
C ARG A 250 4.74 -6.10 -7.58
N ALA A 251 3.93 -6.80 -6.79
CA ALA A 251 3.06 -7.87 -7.28
C ALA A 251 2.11 -7.38 -8.40
N SER A 252 1.88 -6.06 -8.43
CA SER A 252 1.13 -5.32 -9.46
C SER A 252 1.60 -5.51 -10.92
N ASP A 253 2.81 -6.01 -11.17
CA ASP A 253 3.38 -6.19 -12.52
C ASP A 253 3.25 -7.63 -13.06
N ARG A 254 2.50 -8.53 -12.39
CA ARG A 254 2.33 -9.93 -12.86
C ARG A 254 0.85 -10.33 -13.04
N PRO A 255 0.51 -11.13 -14.06
CA PRO A 255 -0.87 -11.45 -14.47
C PRO A 255 -1.71 -12.27 -13.46
N TYR A 256 -1.25 -12.44 -12.22
CA TYR A 256 -1.85 -13.34 -11.22
C TYR A 256 -2.59 -12.61 -10.08
N ASP A 257 -2.56 -11.27 -10.08
CA ASP A 257 -2.68 -10.48 -8.86
C ASP A 257 -4.11 -10.04 -8.51
N ALA A 258 -5.05 -10.04 -9.46
CA ALA A 258 -6.46 -9.75 -9.16
C ALA A 258 -7.06 -10.75 -8.14
N ALA A 259 -6.55 -11.99 -8.13
CA ALA A 259 -6.98 -12.99 -7.18
C ALA A 259 -6.32 -12.84 -5.80
N LEU A 260 -5.10 -12.27 -5.71
CA LEU A 260 -4.25 -12.31 -4.50
C LEU A 260 -4.29 -11.05 -3.65
N ARG A 261 -4.77 -9.92 -4.21
CA ARG A 261 -4.79 -8.60 -3.58
C ARG A 261 -5.53 -8.48 -2.24
N ASN A 262 -6.23 -9.52 -1.77
CA ASN A 262 -6.89 -9.56 -0.46
C ASN A 262 -6.91 -11.00 0.13
N ILE A 263 -5.98 -11.88 -0.28
CA ILE A 263 -6.07 -13.29 0.12
C ILE A 263 -5.60 -13.54 1.54
N ILE A 264 -4.64 -12.78 2.04
CA ILE A 264 -4.06 -13.06 3.36
C ILE A 264 -4.61 -12.08 4.38
N ASP A 265 -5.64 -12.53 5.07
CA ASP A 265 -6.08 -11.98 6.35
C ASP A 265 -5.60 -12.92 7.47
N VAL A 266 -4.73 -12.39 8.34
CA VAL A 266 -4.15 -13.08 9.51
C VAL A 266 -4.59 -12.44 10.83
N SER A 267 -5.66 -11.62 10.80
CA SER A 267 -6.19 -10.96 12.00
C SER A 267 -6.70 -11.95 13.05
N ASP A 268 -7.23 -13.09 12.61
CA ASP A 268 -7.67 -14.18 13.48
C ASP A 268 -7.52 -15.56 12.81
N LEU A 269 -7.76 -16.63 13.58
CA LEU A 269 -7.64 -18.02 13.10
C LEU A 269 -8.69 -18.38 12.04
N ARG A 270 -9.89 -17.81 12.08
CA ARG A 270 -10.94 -18.09 11.08
C ARG A 270 -10.58 -17.44 9.74
N SER A 271 -10.21 -16.18 9.75
CA SER A 271 -9.70 -15.45 8.59
C SER A 271 -8.45 -16.11 8.02
N THR A 272 -7.50 -16.49 8.87
CA THR A 272 -6.29 -17.23 8.43
C THR A 272 -6.65 -18.53 7.73
N ARG A 273 -7.62 -19.30 8.24
CA ARG A 273 -8.06 -20.54 7.58
C ARG A 273 -8.61 -20.26 6.19
N ASN A 274 -9.44 -19.22 6.04
CA ASN A 274 -10.01 -18.83 4.75
C ASN A 274 -8.91 -18.39 3.78
N SER A 275 -7.92 -17.63 4.27
CA SER A 275 -6.73 -17.23 3.52
C SER A 275 -5.98 -18.43 2.95
N ILE A 276 -5.71 -19.44 3.79
CA ILE A 276 -5.03 -20.67 3.36
C ILE A 276 -5.88 -21.47 2.36
N ARG A 277 -7.21 -21.52 2.52
CA ARG A 277 -8.11 -22.17 1.54
C ARG A 277 -8.08 -21.47 0.18
N ASN A 278 -8.05 -20.13 0.17
CA ASN A 278 -7.92 -19.35 -1.05
C ASN A 278 -6.57 -19.59 -1.74
N LEU A 279 -5.48 -19.63 -0.97
CA LEU A 279 -4.15 -19.99 -1.47
C LEU A 279 -4.12 -21.41 -2.04
N GLU A 280 -4.78 -22.36 -1.39
CA GLU A 280 -4.88 -23.74 -1.87
C GLU A 280 -5.66 -23.85 -3.18
N ASN A 281 -6.76 -23.11 -3.32
CA ASN A 281 -7.52 -23.06 -4.57
C ASN A 281 -6.67 -22.50 -5.72
N LEU A 282 -5.90 -21.43 -5.47
CA LEU A 282 -4.97 -20.88 -6.46
C LEU A 282 -3.84 -21.84 -6.78
N ARG A 283 -3.24 -22.49 -5.77
CA ARG A 283 -2.20 -23.49 -5.95
C ARG A 283 -2.69 -24.62 -6.85
N ARG A 284 -3.90 -25.14 -6.62
CA ARG A 284 -4.51 -26.21 -7.44
C ARG A 284 -4.76 -25.74 -8.87
N LYS A 285 -5.31 -24.53 -9.04
CA LYS A 285 -5.53 -23.92 -10.35
C LYS A 285 -4.23 -23.83 -11.14
N TYR A 286 -3.20 -23.18 -10.59
CA TYR A 286 -1.91 -23.01 -11.27
C TYR A 286 -1.20 -24.34 -11.51
N LYS A 287 -1.34 -25.31 -10.59
CA LYS A 287 -0.84 -26.67 -10.81
C LYS A 287 -1.53 -27.34 -12.01
N SER A 288 -2.84 -27.18 -12.15
CA SER A 288 -3.61 -27.76 -13.27
C SER A 288 -3.31 -27.09 -14.61
N GLU A 289 -2.99 -25.79 -14.58
CA GLU A 289 -2.63 -25.00 -15.76
C GLU A 289 -1.14 -25.17 -16.15
N GLY A 290 -0.35 -25.89 -15.35
CA GLY A 290 1.10 -26.04 -15.56
C GLY A 290 1.88 -24.74 -15.30
N ASP A 291 1.27 -23.78 -14.62
CA ASP A 291 1.80 -22.46 -14.38
C ASP A 291 2.78 -22.43 -13.21
N LYS A 292 4.07 -22.47 -13.56
CA LYS A 292 5.16 -22.47 -12.59
C LYS A 292 5.33 -21.13 -11.88
N ASP A 293 4.99 -20.01 -12.54
CA ASP A 293 5.16 -18.67 -11.97
C ASP A 293 4.05 -18.37 -10.97
N GLY A 294 2.80 -18.73 -11.29
CA GLY A 294 1.68 -18.69 -10.35
C GLY A 294 1.90 -19.56 -9.11
N LEU A 295 2.41 -20.79 -9.30
CA LEU A 295 2.77 -21.69 -8.19
C LEU A 295 3.87 -21.11 -7.30
N ARG A 296 4.90 -20.51 -7.90
CA ARG A 296 5.99 -19.86 -7.18
C ARG A 296 5.47 -18.70 -6.35
N HIS A 297 4.59 -17.90 -6.92
CA HIS A 297 4.05 -16.71 -6.28
C HIS A 297 3.15 -17.06 -5.08
N VAL A 298 2.29 -18.09 -5.21
CA VAL A 298 1.51 -18.62 -4.08
C VAL A 298 2.43 -19.07 -2.94
N LYS A 299 3.55 -19.73 -3.26
CA LYS A 299 4.53 -20.19 -2.26
C LYS A 299 5.21 -19.01 -1.56
N ASP A 300 5.64 -18.00 -2.31
CA ASP A 300 6.35 -16.83 -1.77
C ASP A 300 5.46 -16.04 -0.79
N ILE A 301 4.20 -15.75 -1.17
CA ILE A 301 3.23 -15.05 -0.31
C ILE A 301 2.92 -15.86 0.97
N SER A 302 2.89 -17.18 0.87
CA SER A 302 2.65 -18.04 2.03
C SER A 302 3.84 -18.09 2.99
N ILE A 303 5.07 -18.07 2.48
CA ILE A 303 6.29 -17.98 3.30
C ILE A 303 6.35 -16.64 4.03
N ALA A 304 6.03 -15.57 3.31
CA ALA A 304 5.92 -14.23 3.84
C ALA A 304 4.96 -14.12 5.03
N ALA A 305 3.72 -14.59 4.87
CA ALA A 305 2.72 -14.58 5.93
C ALA A 305 3.16 -15.42 7.15
N LYS A 306 3.79 -16.58 6.90
CA LYS A 306 4.38 -17.43 7.94
C LYS A 306 5.41 -16.67 8.77
N ASN A 307 6.32 -15.95 8.12
CA ASN A 307 7.41 -15.25 8.78
C ASN A 307 6.89 -14.05 9.59
N LEU A 308 5.99 -13.23 9.00
CA LEU A 308 5.36 -12.12 9.70
C LEU A 308 4.67 -12.56 11.00
N ALA A 309 3.94 -13.68 10.95
CA ALA A 309 3.31 -14.25 12.12
C ALA A 309 4.36 -14.75 13.14
N ALA A 310 5.41 -15.44 12.70
CA ALA A 310 6.47 -15.91 13.59
C ALA A 310 7.21 -14.76 14.30
N GLU A 311 7.52 -13.68 13.59
CA GLU A 311 8.16 -12.49 14.13
C GLU A 311 7.25 -11.77 15.13
N THR A 312 5.97 -11.62 14.78
CA THR A 312 4.99 -10.98 15.67
C THR A 312 4.86 -11.76 16.98
N ALA A 313 4.88 -13.10 16.92
CA ALA A 313 4.89 -13.93 18.13
C ALA A 313 6.18 -13.79 18.96
N ALA A 314 7.33 -13.57 18.31
CA ALA A 314 8.61 -13.42 18.99
C ALA A 314 8.80 -12.06 19.69
N ARG A 315 7.95 -11.06 19.42
CA ARG A 315 8.04 -9.73 20.05
C ARG A 315 7.73 -9.81 21.55
N GLU A 316 8.54 -9.13 22.36
CA GLU A 316 8.31 -9.04 23.81
C GLU A 316 7.10 -8.16 24.15
N SER A 317 6.82 -7.15 23.32
CA SER A 317 5.77 -6.15 23.52
C SER A 317 4.34 -6.63 23.26
N VAL A 318 4.15 -7.80 22.63
CA VAL A 318 2.81 -8.34 22.34
C VAL A 318 2.24 -9.11 23.52
N THR A 319 0.92 -9.10 23.64
CA THR A 319 0.20 -9.84 24.68
C THR A 319 0.38 -11.36 24.53
N ALA A 320 0.14 -12.11 25.60
CA ALA A 320 0.19 -13.58 25.54
C ALA A 320 -0.83 -14.16 24.54
N GLU A 321 -2.00 -13.53 24.41
CA GLU A 321 -3.03 -13.90 23.44
C GLU A 321 -2.56 -13.69 22.00
N GLU A 322 -2.03 -12.49 21.68
CA GLU A 322 -1.48 -12.18 20.35
C GLU A 322 -0.28 -13.07 20.00
N ARG A 323 0.58 -13.37 20.98
CA ARG A 323 1.71 -14.29 20.82
C ARG A 323 1.24 -15.70 20.47
N ASN A 324 0.28 -16.23 21.22
CA ASN A 324 -0.29 -17.55 20.96
C ASN A 324 -0.99 -17.62 19.59
N LEU A 325 -1.77 -16.59 19.24
CA LEU A 325 -2.44 -16.48 17.95
C LEU A 325 -1.43 -16.51 16.80
N ASN A 326 -0.43 -15.63 16.83
CA ASN A 326 0.54 -15.50 15.75
C ASN A 326 1.45 -16.75 15.64
N ALA A 327 1.80 -17.39 16.76
CA ALA A 327 2.53 -18.65 16.73
C ALA A 327 1.72 -19.79 16.07
N GLU A 328 0.41 -19.85 16.35
CA GLU A 328 -0.50 -20.83 15.73
C GLU A 328 -0.67 -20.56 14.23
N ILE A 329 -0.82 -19.30 13.83
CA ILE A 329 -0.88 -18.89 12.41
C ILE A 329 0.40 -19.31 11.66
N ALA A 330 1.57 -19.03 12.23
CA ALA A 330 2.85 -19.45 11.64
C ALA A 330 2.94 -20.98 11.50
N GLN A 331 2.43 -21.74 12.47
CA GLN A 331 2.36 -23.19 12.40
C GLN A 331 1.43 -23.66 11.28
N TRP A 332 0.27 -23.03 11.09
CA TRP A 332 -0.68 -23.38 10.03
C TRP A 332 -0.07 -23.21 8.64
N PHE A 333 0.57 -22.07 8.38
CA PHE A 333 1.30 -21.86 7.13
C PHE A 333 2.44 -22.86 6.96
N THR A 334 3.13 -23.23 8.04
CA THR A 334 4.20 -24.26 7.99
C THR A 334 3.66 -25.61 7.53
N ILE A 335 2.59 -26.10 8.15
CA ILE A 335 1.97 -27.39 7.80
C ILE A 335 1.43 -27.36 6.37
N TRP A 336 0.76 -26.28 5.98
CA TRP A 336 0.25 -26.15 4.62
C TRP A 336 1.36 -26.07 3.56
N LEU A 337 2.45 -25.35 3.83
CA LEU A 337 3.60 -25.26 2.92
C LEU A 337 4.32 -26.61 2.73
N GLN A 338 4.38 -27.44 3.78
CA GLN A 338 5.01 -28.76 3.74
C GLN A 338 4.09 -29.82 3.12
N THR A 339 2.84 -29.84 3.55
CA THR A 339 1.86 -30.89 3.24
C THR A 339 0.46 -30.29 3.08
N PRO A 340 0.18 -29.60 1.95
CA PRO A 340 -1.08 -28.87 1.77
C PRO A 340 -2.30 -29.80 1.75
N GLU A 341 -2.15 -31.04 1.27
CA GLU A 341 -3.27 -31.98 1.10
C GLU A 341 -3.85 -32.49 2.42
N ILE A 342 -3.09 -32.42 3.52
CA ILE A 342 -3.55 -32.88 4.85
C ILE A 342 -3.96 -31.71 5.75
N PHE A 343 -3.77 -30.47 5.32
CA PHE A 343 -3.92 -29.28 6.16
C PHE A 343 -5.29 -29.24 6.86
N GLU A 344 -6.38 -29.46 6.12
CA GLU A 344 -7.73 -29.41 6.70
C GLU A 344 -7.94 -30.49 7.77
N SER A 345 -7.52 -31.73 7.50
CA SER A 345 -7.58 -32.82 8.48
C SER A 345 -6.70 -32.56 9.70
N TRP A 346 -5.52 -31.96 9.49
CA TRP A 346 -4.61 -31.58 10.55
C TRP A 346 -5.22 -30.49 11.44
N VAL A 347 -5.86 -29.45 10.86
CA VAL A 347 -6.52 -28.38 11.64
C VAL A 347 -7.66 -28.96 12.48
N GLU A 348 -8.47 -29.87 11.94
CA GLU A 348 -9.55 -30.50 12.71
C GLU A 348 -9.02 -31.32 13.90
N LEU A 349 -7.92 -32.05 13.74
CA LEU A 349 -7.25 -32.76 14.84
C LEU A 349 -6.61 -31.79 15.84
N ARG A 350 -5.94 -30.74 15.35
CA ARG A 350 -5.27 -29.72 16.18
C ARG A 350 -6.27 -29.02 17.10
N ARG A 351 -7.46 -28.70 16.62
CA ARG A 351 -8.54 -28.05 17.40
C ARG A 351 -9.06 -28.93 18.56
N GLN A 352 -8.87 -30.25 18.50
CA GLN A 352 -9.29 -31.17 19.55
C GLN A 352 -8.21 -31.36 20.63
N SER A 353 -6.97 -30.96 20.36
CA SER A 353 -5.87 -31.08 21.33
C SER A 353 -6.14 -30.26 22.60
N ALA A 354 -5.62 -30.75 23.73
CA ALA A 354 -5.78 -30.08 25.03
C ALA A 354 -5.15 -28.67 25.02
N ASP A 355 -3.93 -28.57 24.50
CA ASP A 355 -3.17 -27.31 24.35
C ASP A 355 -3.93 -26.26 23.52
N TYR A 356 -4.56 -26.65 22.41
CA TYR A 356 -5.34 -25.72 21.59
C TYR A 356 -6.57 -25.20 22.34
N ARG A 357 -7.27 -26.10 23.04
CA ARG A 357 -8.45 -25.73 23.84
C ARG A 357 -8.11 -24.86 25.04
N GLU A 358 -6.94 -25.05 25.64
CA GLU A 358 -6.44 -24.19 26.70
C GLU A 358 -6.14 -22.78 26.19
N LYS A 359 -5.45 -22.67 25.05
CA LYS A 359 -5.05 -21.38 24.46
C LYS A 359 -6.20 -20.60 23.81
N PHE A 360 -7.18 -21.29 23.21
CA PHE A 360 -8.20 -20.68 22.36
C PHE A 360 -9.65 -21.00 22.77
N GLY A 361 -9.85 -21.72 23.88
CA GLY A 361 -11.16 -22.22 24.31
C GLY A 361 -12.19 -21.13 24.65
N ASP A 362 -11.73 -19.97 25.16
CA ASP A 362 -12.63 -18.85 25.49
C ASP A 362 -12.96 -17.97 24.28
N LEU A 363 -12.10 -17.96 23.24
CA LEU A 363 -12.38 -17.31 21.95
C LEU A 363 -13.47 -18.05 21.15
N LEU A 364 -13.57 -19.37 21.31
CA LEU A 364 -14.61 -20.20 20.69
C LEU A 364 -16.01 -20.01 21.30
N LYS A 365 -16.12 -19.43 22.51
CA LYS A 365 -17.41 -19.15 23.16
C LYS A 365 -18.00 -17.78 22.82
N ARG A 366 -17.23 -16.89 22.17
CA ARG A 366 -17.61 -15.51 21.86
C ARG A 366 -18.12 -15.29 20.43
N HIS A 367 -18.23 -16.34 19.61
CA HIS A 367 -18.72 -16.28 18.23
C HIS A 367 -19.65 -17.42 17.86
#